data_AF-A0A1Y5TLM9-F1
#
_entry.id   AF-A0A1Y5TLM9-F1
#
_cell.length_a   1.000
_cell.length_b   1.000
_cell.length_c   1.000
_cell.angle_alpha   90.00
_cell.angle_beta   90.00
_cell.angle_gamma   90.00
#
_symmetry.space_group_name_H-M   'P 1'
#
loop_
_entity.id
_entity.type
_entity.pdbx_description
1 polymer ?
#
loop_
_entity_poly.entity_id
_entity_poly.type
_entity_poly.pdbx_seq_one_letter_code
_entity_poly.pdbx_strand_id
1 'polypeptide(L)'
;MRAALQGLTRFIAKPEGAKNRFVVFLSIQVAPTGSMYAIARDDDTTVGILHSRFHELWTLRMDTFLGVGNDPRYTPSTTFETFPFREGLTPDIPSSDHADDPRAQAIATLAARLNELREN
;
A
#
# COMPACT_ATOMS: atom_id res chain seq x y z
N MET A 1 -12.74 10.38 -1.53
CA MET A 1 -11.96 9.60 -2.53
C MET A 1 -11.65 10.41 -3.79
N ARG A 2 -12.62 10.78 -4.66
CA ARG A 2 -12.31 11.44 -5.94
C ARG A 2 -11.47 12.72 -5.82
N ALA A 3 -11.74 13.55 -4.82
CA ALA A 3 -10.94 14.75 -4.54
C ALA A 3 -9.47 14.41 -4.23
N ALA A 4 -9.21 13.33 -3.49
CA ALA A 4 -7.86 12.91 -3.12
C ALA A 4 -7.09 12.27 -4.29
N LEU A 5 -7.80 11.77 -5.32
CA LEU A 5 -7.18 11.18 -6.52
C LEU A 5 -6.97 12.19 -7.64
N GLN A 6 -7.30 13.46 -7.43
CA GLN A 6 -7.15 14.50 -8.45
C GLN A 6 -5.68 14.67 -8.82
N GLY A 7 -5.38 14.61 -10.12
CA GLY A 7 -4.01 14.72 -10.64
C GLY A 7 -3.26 13.39 -10.75
N LEU A 8 -3.79 12.30 -10.19
CA LEU A 8 -3.20 10.97 -10.32
C LEU A 8 -3.75 10.23 -11.55
N THR A 9 -2.95 9.34 -12.13
CA THR A 9 -3.38 8.44 -13.23
C THR A 9 -3.77 7.04 -12.71
N ARG A 10 -3.22 6.67 -11.57
CA ARG A 10 -3.42 5.41 -10.86
C ARG A 10 -3.42 5.64 -9.35
N PHE A 11 -3.90 4.67 -8.59
CA PHE A 11 -3.85 4.70 -7.12
C PHE A 11 -3.52 3.32 -6.58
N ILE A 12 -3.01 3.27 -5.34
CA ILE A 12 -2.71 2.00 -4.67
C ILE A 12 -4.01 1.41 -4.11
N ALA A 13 -4.30 0.17 -4.47
CA ALA A 13 -5.42 -0.60 -3.96
C ALA A 13 -4.93 -1.75 -3.08
N LYS A 14 -5.62 -1.95 -1.96
CA LYS A 14 -5.37 -3.06 -1.04
C LYS A 14 -6.68 -3.73 -0.64
N PRO A 15 -6.86 -5.04 -0.86
CA PRO A 15 -8.04 -5.74 -0.39
C PRO A 15 -8.03 -5.80 1.14
N GLU A 16 -9.22 -5.77 1.71
CA GLU A 16 -9.45 -5.90 3.15
C GLU A 16 -9.13 -7.32 3.65
N GLY A 17 -9.35 -8.35 2.82
CA GLY A 17 -8.99 -9.73 3.13
C GLY A 17 -8.39 -10.41 1.90
N ALA A 18 -7.21 -11.00 2.03
CA ALA A 18 -6.58 -11.81 1.00
C ALA A 18 -5.50 -12.72 1.62
N LYS A 19 -5.48 -14.01 1.24
CA LYS A 19 -4.46 -14.98 1.69
C LYS A 19 -3.03 -14.47 1.45
N ASN A 20 -2.81 -13.79 0.32
CA ASN A 20 -1.50 -13.33 -0.12
C ASN A 20 -1.34 -11.79 -0.07
N ARG A 21 -2.26 -11.08 0.62
CA ARG A 21 -2.17 -9.65 1.01
C ARG A 21 -1.57 -8.70 -0.04
N PHE A 22 -2.02 -8.82 -1.28
CA PHE A 22 -1.47 -8.05 -2.38
C PHE A 22 -1.70 -6.55 -2.24
N VAL A 23 -0.73 -5.77 -2.71
CA VAL A 23 -0.82 -4.31 -2.90
C VAL A 23 -0.57 -4.07 -4.39
N VAL A 24 -1.49 -3.40 -5.06
CA VAL A 24 -1.46 -3.22 -6.53
C VAL A 24 -1.82 -1.80 -6.92
N PHE A 25 -1.45 -1.39 -8.12
CA PHE A 25 -1.98 -0.18 -8.73
C PHE A 25 -3.29 -0.47 -9.48
N LEU A 26 -4.26 0.45 -9.37
CA LEU A 26 -5.46 0.49 -10.21
C LEU A 26 -5.58 1.85 -10.89
N SER A 27 -6.13 1.89 -12.10
CA SER A 27 -6.42 3.16 -12.80
C SER A 27 -7.49 3.95 -12.04
N ILE A 28 -7.40 5.28 -12.06
CA ILE A 28 -8.45 6.17 -11.51
C ILE A 28 -9.82 6.01 -12.17
N GLN A 29 -9.89 5.35 -13.33
CA GLN A 29 -11.13 4.99 -14.01
C GLN A 29 -11.86 3.84 -13.32
N VAL A 30 -11.15 3.05 -12.51
CA VAL A 30 -11.71 1.94 -11.74
C VAL A 30 -12.21 2.47 -10.40
N ALA A 31 -13.49 2.24 -10.11
CA ALA A 31 -14.04 2.51 -8.79
C ALA A 31 -13.76 1.31 -7.87
N PRO A 32 -12.98 1.46 -6.79
CA PRO A 32 -12.86 0.43 -5.78
C PRO A 32 -14.22 0.28 -5.07
N THR A 33 -14.72 -0.95 -4.99
CA THR A 33 -16.00 -1.27 -4.35
C THR A 33 -15.83 -2.44 -3.40
N GLY A 34 -16.69 -2.50 -2.37
CA GLY A 34 -16.67 -3.56 -1.37
C GLY A 34 -15.44 -3.52 -0.46
N SER A 35 -14.86 -4.69 -0.22
CA SER A 35 -13.74 -4.96 0.70
C SER A 35 -12.37 -4.56 0.11
N MET A 36 -12.24 -3.31 -0.34
CA MET A 36 -11.00 -2.77 -0.91
C MET A 36 -10.74 -1.33 -0.46
N TYR A 37 -9.53 -1.08 0.03
CA TYR A 37 -9.05 0.23 0.42
C TYR A 37 -8.28 0.89 -0.71
N ALA A 38 -8.51 2.19 -0.90
CA ALA A 38 -7.81 3.03 -1.85
C ALA A 38 -6.89 4.00 -1.12
N ILE A 39 -5.61 3.95 -1.44
CA ILE A 39 -4.58 4.86 -0.94
C ILE A 39 -4.22 5.80 -2.10
N ALA A 40 -4.41 7.11 -1.87
CA ALA A 40 -4.25 8.15 -2.88
C ALA A 40 -2.77 8.48 -3.15
N ARG A 41 -2.04 7.49 -3.64
CA ARG A 41 -0.62 7.55 -4.01
C ARG A 41 -0.41 6.78 -5.30
N ASP A 42 0.57 7.20 -6.10
CA ASP A 42 0.92 6.57 -7.39
C ASP A 42 2.41 6.19 -7.50
N ASP A 43 3.17 6.34 -6.40
CA ASP A 43 4.60 6.08 -6.31
C ASP A 43 4.95 4.64 -5.88
N ASP A 44 6.04 4.13 -6.45
CA ASP A 44 6.53 2.78 -6.20
C ASP A 44 7.14 2.61 -4.80
N THR A 45 7.64 3.68 -4.18
CA THR A 45 8.20 3.64 -2.81
C THR A 45 7.13 3.22 -1.80
N THR A 46 5.96 3.84 -1.84
CA THR A 46 4.82 3.52 -0.96
C THR A 46 4.35 2.09 -1.18
N VAL A 47 4.22 1.63 -2.43
CA VAL A 47 3.87 0.23 -2.73
C VAL A 47 4.90 -0.72 -2.13
N GLY A 48 6.20 -0.45 -2.34
CA GLY A 48 7.27 -1.29 -1.82
C GLY A 48 7.28 -1.39 -0.29
N ILE A 49 7.01 -0.29 0.42
CA ILE A 49 6.87 -0.30 1.88
C ILE A 49 5.66 -1.16 2.29
N LEU A 50 4.50 -0.98 1.67
CA LEU A 50 3.28 -1.69 2.01
C LEU A 50 3.28 -3.17 1.60
N HIS A 51 4.08 -3.55 0.61
CA HIS A 51 4.31 -4.93 0.20
C HIS A 51 5.47 -5.59 0.97
N SER A 52 6.21 -4.83 1.77
CA SER A 52 7.34 -5.36 2.52
C SER A 52 6.91 -6.38 3.59
N ARG A 53 7.82 -7.30 3.92
CA ARG A 53 7.63 -8.23 5.05
C ARG A 53 7.42 -7.52 6.38
N PHE A 54 7.93 -6.29 6.53
CA PHE A 54 7.73 -5.50 7.74
C PHE A 54 6.27 -5.08 7.90
N HIS A 55 5.67 -4.55 6.83
CA HIS A 55 4.25 -4.19 6.86
C HIS A 55 3.37 -5.44 6.96
N GLU A 56 3.74 -6.52 6.28
CA GLU A 56 3.02 -7.80 6.39
C GLU A 56 2.98 -8.31 7.84
N LEU A 57 4.13 -8.41 8.51
CA LEU A 57 4.21 -8.86 9.90
C LEU A 57 3.47 -7.91 10.85
N TRP A 58 3.54 -6.60 10.60
CA TRP A 58 2.77 -5.63 11.36
C TRP A 58 1.26 -5.87 11.22
N THR A 59 0.77 -6.05 9.99
CA THR A 59 -0.65 -6.30 9.73
C THR A 59 -1.12 -7.60 10.36
N LEU A 60 -0.34 -8.68 10.27
CA LEU A 60 -0.66 -9.94 10.94
C LEU A 60 -0.79 -9.80 12.45
N ARG A 61 -0.01 -8.91 13.08
CA ARG A 61 -0.05 -8.66 14.52
C ARG A 61 -1.20 -7.75 14.95
N MET A 62 -1.58 -6.81 14.10
CA MET A 62 -2.52 -5.72 14.42
C MET A 62 -3.92 -5.93 13.83
N ASP A 63 -4.08 -6.86 12.88
CA ASP A 63 -5.36 -7.21 12.30
C ASP A 63 -6.30 -7.81 13.36
N THR A 64 -7.58 -7.52 13.20
CA THR A 64 -8.64 -8.22 13.93
C THR A 64 -9.00 -9.50 13.18
N PHE A 65 -9.19 -10.60 13.91
CA PHE A 65 -9.60 -11.88 13.34
C PHE A 65 -11.12 -12.03 13.38
N LEU A 66 -11.73 -12.46 12.27
CA LEU A 66 -13.17 -12.67 12.16
C LEU A 66 -13.52 -14.16 12.29
N GLY A 67 -14.21 -14.54 13.37
CA GLY A 67 -14.79 -15.88 13.54
C GLY A 67 -13.81 -16.95 14.02
N VAL A 68 -14.11 -18.21 13.68
CA VAL A 68 -13.35 -19.41 14.10
C VAL A 68 -12.17 -19.69 13.14
N GLY A 69 -12.19 -19.07 11.95
CA GLY A 69 -11.08 -19.09 10.99
C GLY A 69 -10.11 -17.95 11.29
N ASN A 70 -8.80 -18.24 11.25
CA ASN A 70 -7.76 -17.21 11.32
C ASN A 70 -7.70 -16.42 10.00
N ASP A 71 -8.78 -15.73 9.64
CA ASP A 71 -8.88 -14.87 8.46
C ASP A 71 -8.67 -13.41 8.90
N PRO A 72 -7.41 -12.92 8.86
CA PRO A 72 -7.09 -11.58 9.33
C PRO A 72 -7.64 -10.53 8.37
N ARG A 73 -8.30 -9.51 8.94
CA ARG A 73 -8.91 -8.40 8.21
C ARG A 73 -8.04 -7.15 8.32
N TYR A 74 -7.58 -6.65 7.18
CA TYR A 74 -6.85 -5.39 7.10
C TYR A 74 -7.76 -4.24 7.51
N THR A 75 -7.48 -3.64 8.67
CA THR A 75 -8.22 -2.48 9.18
C THR A 75 -7.28 -1.28 9.21
N PRO A 76 -7.46 -0.26 8.36
CA PRO A 76 -6.49 0.84 8.23
C PRO A 76 -6.16 1.53 9.55
N SER A 77 -7.15 1.75 10.40
CA SER A 77 -6.99 2.44 11.70
C SER A 77 -6.14 1.68 12.71
N THR A 78 -5.98 0.36 12.57
CA THR A 78 -5.09 -0.44 13.44
C THR A 78 -3.81 -0.87 12.73
N THR A 79 -3.74 -0.75 11.40
CA THR A 79 -2.61 -1.22 10.60
C THR A 79 -1.87 -0.08 9.89
N PHE A 80 -2.43 0.47 8.81
CA PHE A 80 -1.81 1.52 8.01
C PHE A 80 -1.50 2.75 8.85
N GLU A 81 -2.49 3.25 9.59
CA GLU A 81 -2.40 4.51 10.34
C GLU A 81 -1.48 4.41 11.55
N THR A 82 -1.20 3.19 12.03
CA THR A 82 -0.34 2.93 13.19
C THR A 82 1.02 2.35 12.79
N PHE A 83 1.22 2.03 11.50
CA PHE A 83 2.48 1.45 11.04
C PHE A 83 3.63 2.44 11.27
N PRO A 84 4.74 2.01 11.90
CA PRO A 84 5.88 2.88 12.16
C PRO A 84 6.68 3.09 10.87
N PHE A 85 6.17 3.94 9.98
CA PHE A 85 6.89 4.39 8.80
C PHE A 85 8.22 5.01 9.21
N ARG A 86 9.26 4.78 8.39
CA ARG A 86 10.56 5.40 8.62
C ARG A 86 10.44 6.91 8.37
N GLU A 87 11.16 7.68 9.18
CA GLU A 87 11.27 9.12 9.02
C GLU A 87 11.71 9.49 7.60
N GLY A 88 10.99 10.45 7.00
CA GLY A 88 11.17 10.89 5.61
C GLY A 88 10.46 10.01 4.56
N LEU A 89 9.86 8.88 4.95
CA LEU A 89 9.18 7.95 4.04
C LEU A 89 7.73 7.68 4.49
N THR A 90 7.11 8.61 5.21
CA THR A 90 5.71 8.52 5.61
C THR A 90 4.80 8.87 4.40
N PRO A 91 3.60 8.25 4.27
CA PRO A 91 2.76 8.41 3.07
C PRO A 91 2.18 9.82 2.85
N ASP A 92 2.21 10.66 3.87
CA ASP A 92 1.80 12.07 3.85
C ASP A 92 2.88 13.00 3.23
N ILE A 93 4.12 12.52 3.09
CA ILE A 93 5.19 13.25 2.43
C ILE A 93 5.12 13.02 0.91
N PRO A 94 5.08 14.07 0.08
CA PRO A 94 5.13 13.93 -1.39
C PRO A 94 6.33 13.12 -1.87
N SER A 95 6.16 12.33 -2.93
CA SER A 95 7.26 11.52 -3.50
C SER A 95 8.44 12.35 -4.01
N SER A 96 8.18 13.60 -4.43
CA SER A 96 9.21 14.57 -4.79
C SER A 96 10.22 14.82 -3.67
N ASP A 97 9.75 14.81 -2.42
CA ASP A 97 10.53 15.27 -1.27
C ASP A 97 11.53 14.21 -0.78
N HIS A 98 11.34 12.95 -1.20
CA HIS A 98 12.26 11.85 -0.96
C HIS A 98 12.82 11.25 -2.26
N ALA A 99 12.78 11.99 -3.38
CA ALA A 99 13.29 11.54 -4.67
C ALA A 99 14.80 11.25 -4.64
N ASP A 100 15.56 12.01 -3.85
CA ASP A 100 17.02 11.87 -3.69
C ASP A 100 17.40 10.94 -2.52
N ASP A 101 16.42 10.39 -1.78
CA ASP A 101 16.71 9.43 -0.71
C ASP A 101 17.11 8.07 -1.31
N PRO A 102 18.34 7.58 -1.09
CA PRO A 102 18.80 6.32 -1.66
C PRO A 102 17.95 5.13 -1.19
N ARG A 103 17.33 5.21 0.01
CA ARG A 103 16.41 4.20 0.54
C ARG A 103 15.13 4.17 -0.29
N ALA A 104 14.58 5.33 -0.62
CA ALA A 104 13.37 5.43 -1.43
C ALA A 104 13.59 4.90 -2.85
N GLN A 105 14.72 5.25 -3.47
CA GLN A 105 15.10 4.79 -4.80
C GLN A 105 15.27 3.26 -4.86
N ALA A 106 15.92 2.67 -3.86
CA ALA A 106 16.09 1.23 -3.77
C ALA A 106 14.75 0.49 -3.64
N ILE A 107 13.85 1.00 -2.79
CA ILE A 107 12.50 0.44 -2.62
C ILE A 107 11.70 0.58 -3.91
N ALA A 108 11.69 1.77 -4.52
CA ALA A 108 10.96 2.04 -5.76
C ALA A 108 11.42 1.14 -6.90
N THR A 109 12.73 0.96 -7.08
CA THR A 109 13.29 0.09 -8.13
C THR A 109 12.81 -1.35 -7.99
N LEU A 110 12.82 -1.89 -6.76
CA LEU A 110 12.37 -3.26 -6.50
C LEU A 110 10.84 -3.41 -6.65
N ALA A 111 10.08 -2.41 -6.19
CA ALA A 111 8.62 -2.40 -6.31
C ALA A 111 8.16 -2.28 -7.77
N ALA A 112 8.80 -1.42 -8.56
CA ALA A 112 8.57 -1.31 -10.00
C ALA A 112 8.86 -2.64 -10.70
N ARG A 113 10.00 -3.28 -10.39
CA ARG A 113 10.34 -4.60 -10.94
C ARG A 113 9.32 -5.67 -10.57
N LEU A 114 8.83 -5.67 -9.33
CA LEU A 114 7.76 -6.59 -8.91
C LEU A 114 6.47 -6.35 -9.70
N ASN A 115 6.10 -5.09 -9.93
CA ASN A 115 4.90 -4.74 -10.69
C ASN A 115 5.03 -5.19 -12.15
N GLU A 116 6.16 -4.93 -12.81
CA GLU A 116 6.46 -5.43 -14.15
C GLU A 116 6.31 -6.96 -14.24
N LEU A 117 6.87 -7.70 -13.29
CA LEU A 117 6.78 -9.17 -13.27
C LEU A 117 5.35 -9.69 -13.05
N ARG A 118 4.46 -8.87 -12.51
CA ARG A 118 3.05 -9.22 -12.27
C ARG A 118 2.16 -8.96 -13.48
N GLU A 119 2.57 -8.05 -14.35
CA GLU A 119 1.83 -7.64 -15.55
C GLU A 119 2.22 -8.43 -16.81
N ASN A 120 3.27 -9.26 -16.74
CA ASN A 120 3.69 -10.19 -17.79
C ASN A 120 3.07 -11.59 -17.62
#